data_AF-A0A4Q2YA31-F1
#
_entry.id   AF-A0A4Q2YA31-F1
#
_cell.length_a   1.000
_cell.length_b   1.000
_cell.length_c   1.000
_cell.angle_alpha   90.00
_cell.angle_beta   90.00
_cell.angle_gamma   90.00
#
_symmetry.space_group_name_H-M   'P 1'
#
loop_
_entity.id
_entity.type
_entity.pdbx_description
1 polymer ?
#
loop_
_entity_poly.entity_id
_entity_poly.type
_entity_poly.pdbx_seq_one_letter_code
_entity_poly.pdbx_strand_id
1 'polypeptide(L)'
;MELDEVIAELGKNSRKNEAAYGGSGQGGVELRRLQASIEPAKYFLEKWQDHMASKKAGNFRAAKMALSEIKQSGRDFSLLMPRSELLALYNDSTYSREQVIVMVAEIKNLDEIRPLIMKLQEVAANYDGNSYQPDEFLNPLSAMDKIFREYQEGLPVALELDYNNYQRFPREVSSKLIALRGELLKLVIPRYVGAPEGTRAKADESPVEFLDRLGKEAKIRNDVKAGTRIREASRILTRASNYSTADANALTALISGQNQEEAGQFELAVISYQQALKSGSDLVPAKLIGERLAAIKEEHPTAFEKGLERFLTPPPNPAFPKFERPAVEGKSTPSILIPPPAKEEREKAGEK
;
A
#
# COMPACT_ATOMS: atom_id res chain seq x y z
N MET A 1 -5.48 -11.01 -37.50
CA MET A 1 -6.86 -10.60 -37.84
C MET A 1 -7.46 -10.13 -36.53
N GLU A 2 -7.61 -8.82 -36.35
CA GLU A 2 -8.04 -8.26 -35.06
C GLU A 2 -9.53 -8.57 -34.85
N LEU A 3 -9.89 -9.22 -33.74
CA LEU A 3 -11.28 -9.59 -33.43
C LEU A 3 -12.24 -8.37 -33.48
N ASP A 4 -11.73 -7.17 -33.25
CA ASP A 4 -12.47 -5.92 -33.33
C ASP A 4 -13.00 -5.63 -34.74
N GLU A 5 -12.26 -6.05 -35.77
CA GLU A 5 -12.66 -5.93 -37.18
C GLU A 5 -13.85 -6.85 -37.47
N VAL A 6 -13.82 -8.09 -36.94
CA VAL A 6 -14.91 -9.06 -37.06
C VAL A 6 -16.17 -8.58 -36.33
N ILE A 7 -16.03 -8.04 -35.12
CA ILE A 7 -17.17 -7.49 -34.36
C ILE A 7 -17.75 -6.25 -35.06
N ALA A 8 -16.90 -5.38 -35.61
CA ALA A 8 -17.33 -4.21 -36.37
C ALA A 8 -18.06 -4.61 -37.67
N GLU A 9 -17.60 -5.64 -38.38
CA GLU A 9 -18.28 -6.17 -39.57
C GLU A 9 -19.63 -6.81 -39.23
N LEU A 10 -19.69 -7.63 -38.18
CA LEU A 10 -20.95 -8.20 -37.70
C LEU A 10 -21.95 -7.11 -37.27
N GLY A 11 -21.47 -6.06 -36.60
CA GLY A 11 -22.28 -4.89 -36.23
C GLY A 11 -22.78 -4.07 -37.42
N LYS A 12 -21.94 -3.85 -38.44
CA LYS A 12 -22.31 -3.14 -39.68
C LYS A 12 -23.37 -3.91 -40.47
N ASN A 13 -23.23 -5.24 -40.54
CA ASN A 13 -24.20 -6.10 -41.22
C ASN A 13 -25.56 -6.13 -40.48
N SER A 14 -25.56 -6.13 -39.15
CA SER A 14 -26.79 -6.04 -38.36
C SER A 14 -27.54 -4.71 -38.58
N ARG A 15 -26.84 -3.57 -38.55
CA ARG A 15 -27.47 -2.23 -38.70
C ARG A 15 -27.95 -1.93 -40.10
N LYS A 16 -27.21 -2.37 -41.14
CA LYS A 16 -27.65 -2.24 -42.54
C LYS A 16 -28.94 -3.02 -42.82
N ASN A 17 -29.14 -4.14 -42.13
CA ASN A 17 -30.31 -4.98 -42.30
C ASN A 17 -31.55 -4.44 -41.56
N GLU A 18 -31.39 -3.77 -40.42
CA GLU A 18 -32.49 -3.07 -39.72
C GLU A 18 -33.06 -1.87 -40.52
N ALA A 19 -32.19 -1.12 -41.20
CA ALA A 19 -32.60 0.08 -41.95
C ALA A 19 -33.31 -0.24 -43.28
N ALA A 20 -33.13 -1.46 -43.82
CA ALA A 20 -33.57 -1.78 -45.17
C ALA A 20 -35.00 -2.37 -45.27
N TYR A 21 -35.55 -3.01 -44.21
CA TYR A 21 -36.79 -3.78 -44.35
C TYR A 21 -37.66 -3.82 -43.08
N GLY A 22 -38.42 -2.74 -42.85
CA GLY A 22 -39.58 -2.72 -41.94
C GLY A 22 -40.84 -3.40 -42.49
N GLY A 23 -40.72 -4.31 -43.47
CA GLY A 23 -41.84 -4.94 -44.18
C GLY A 23 -42.02 -6.43 -43.85
N SER A 24 -43.26 -6.84 -43.58
CA SER A 24 -43.72 -8.18 -43.15
C SER A 24 -43.64 -9.30 -44.22
N GLY A 25 -42.63 -9.28 -45.10
CA GLY A 25 -42.42 -10.31 -46.13
C GLY A 25 -41.55 -11.48 -45.65
N GLN A 26 -41.60 -12.61 -46.38
CA GLN A 26 -40.78 -13.82 -46.14
C GLN A 26 -39.28 -13.52 -45.95
N GLY A 27 -38.73 -12.54 -46.67
CA GLY A 27 -37.33 -12.09 -46.48
C GLY A 27 -37.05 -11.48 -45.10
N GLY A 28 -38.03 -10.85 -44.47
CA GLY A 28 -37.92 -10.35 -43.09
C GLY A 28 -37.99 -11.43 -42.02
N VAL A 29 -38.47 -12.64 -42.37
CA VAL A 29 -38.44 -13.83 -41.49
C VAL A 29 -37.09 -14.53 -41.57
N GLU A 30 -36.53 -14.67 -42.78
CA GLU A 30 -35.17 -15.23 -42.96
C GLU A 30 -34.08 -14.32 -42.39
N LEU A 31 -34.20 -13.00 -42.54
CA LEU A 31 -33.25 -12.05 -41.93
C LEU A 31 -33.34 -12.04 -40.40
N ARG A 32 -34.54 -12.13 -39.83
CA ARG A 32 -34.70 -12.30 -38.37
C ARG A 32 -34.09 -13.62 -37.87
N ARG A 33 -34.18 -14.69 -38.66
CA ARG A 33 -33.50 -15.97 -38.36
C ARG A 33 -31.97 -15.84 -38.45
N LEU A 34 -31.46 -15.17 -39.48
CA LEU A 34 -30.02 -14.92 -39.62
C LEU A 34 -29.48 -14.03 -38.49
N GLN A 35 -30.17 -12.94 -38.14
CA GLN A 35 -29.79 -12.09 -37.02
C GLN A 35 -29.85 -12.85 -35.68
N ALA A 36 -30.91 -13.64 -35.45
CA ALA A 36 -31.01 -14.51 -34.29
C ALA A 36 -29.89 -15.57 -34.23
N SER A 37 -29.32 -15.96 -35.37
CA SER A 37 -28.17 -16.89 -35.44
C SER A 37 -26.82 -16.22 -35.15
N ILE A 38 -26.69 -14.91 -35.41
CA ILE A 38 -25.44 -14.15 -35.26
C ILE A 38 -25.30 -13.58 -33.84
N GLU A 39 -26.42 -13.18 -33.21
CA GLU A 39 -26.42 -12.58 -31.87
C GLU A 39 -25.74 -13.43 -30.77
N PRO A 40 -25.91 -14.76 -30.71
CA PRO A 40 -25.13 -15.61 -29.80
C PRO A 40 -23.63 -15.52 -30.05
N ALA A 41 -23.20 -15.54 -31.32
CA ALA A 41 -21.78 -15.49 -31.65
C ALA A 41 -21.15 -14.15 -31.28
N LYS A 42 -21.85 -13.04 -31.56
CA LYS A 42 -21.40 -11.70 -31.16
C LYS A 42 -21.27 -11.57 -29.64
N TYR A 43 -22.27 -12.02 -28.90
CA TYR A 43 -22.24 -12.02 -27.43
C TYR A 43 -21.08 -12.86 -26.88
N PHE A 44 -20.83 -14.05 -27.44
CA PHE A 44 -19.69 -14.88 -27.06
C PHE A 44 -18.37 -14.15 -27.29
N LEU A 45 -18.17 -13.56 -28.48
CA LEU A 45 -16.93 -12.86 -28.82
C LEU A 45 -16.68 -11.65 -27.90
N GLU A 46 -17.71 -10.85 -27.63
CA GLU A 46 -17.61 -9.71 -26.69
C GLU A 46 -17.16 -10.18 -25.30
N LYS A 47 -17.83 -11.21 -24.75
CA LYS A 47 -17.48 -11.73 -23.42
C LYS A 47 -16.13 -12.44 -23.39
N TRP A 48 -15.74 -13.07 -24.49
CA TRP A 48 -14.42 -13.67 -24.63
C TRP A 48 -13.32 -12.61 -24.68
N GLN A 49 -13.55 -11.50 -25.39
CA GLN A 49 -12.64 -10.35 -25.38
C GLN A 49 -12.54 -9.73 -23.98
N ASP A 50 -13.68 -9.52 -23.30
CA ASP A 50 -13.71 -9.03 -21.92
C ASP A 50 -12.89 -9.93 -20.99
N HIS A 51 -13.03 -11.26 -21.13
CA HIS A 51 -12.25 -12.24 -20.39
C HIS A 51 -10.75 -12.09 -20.66
N MET A 52 -10.33 -12.07 -21.93
CA MET A 52 -8.92 -11.98 -22.33
C MET A 52 -8.29 -10.64 -21.91
N ALA A 53 -9.01 -9.54 -22.09
CA ALA A 53 -8.57 -8.20 -21.69
C ALA A 53 -8.41 -8.12 -20.17
N SER A 54 -9.39 -8.63 -19.42
CA SER A 54 -9.35 -8.66 -17.95
C SER A 54 -8.22 -9.55 -17.42
N LYS A 55 -7.99 -10.72 -18.04
CA LYS A 55 -6.87 -11.61 -17.70
C LYS A 55 -5.52 -10.94 -17.95
N LYS A 56 -5.37 -10.26 -19.10
CA LYS A 56 -4.16 -9.49 -19.43
C LYS A 56 -3.93 -8.32 -18.47
N ALA A 57 -5.01 -7.70 -17.99
CA ALA A 57 -4.95 -6.62 -17.00
C ALA A 57 -4.76 -7.11 -15.55
N GLY A 58 -4.70 -8.43 -15.31
CA GLY A 58 -4.61 -9.01 -13.96
C GLY A 58 -5.91 -8.96 -13.15
N ASN A 59 -7.04 -8.59 -13.78
CA ASN A 59 -8.36 -8.58 -13.12
C ASN A 59 -9.06 -9.93 -13.31
N PHE A 60 -8.56 -10.96 -12.62
CA PHE A 60 -9.06 -12.33 -12.75
C PHE A 60 -10.50 -12.51 -12.28
N ARG A 61 -10.99 -11.66 -11.35
CA ARG A 61 -12.40 -11.66 -10.94
C ARG A 61 -13.30 -11.22 -12.09
N ALA A 62 -12.97 -10.12 -12.77
CA ALA A 62 -13.70 -9.68 -13.96
C ALA A 62 -13.59 -10.71 -15.09
N ALA A 63 -12.41 -11.30 -15.28
CA ALA A 63 -12.20 -12.36 -16.26
C ALA A 63 -13.10 -13.58 -16.00
N LYS A 64 -13.25 -14.00 -14.74
CA LYS A 64 -14.13 -15.10 -14.34
C LYS A 64 -15.61 -14.73 -14.46
N MET A 65 -15.99 -13.48 -14.14
CA MET A 65 -17.35 -12.98 -14.35
C MET A 65 -17.74 -13.05 -15.83
N ALA A 66 -16.86 -12.63 -16.74
CA ALA A 66 -17.09 -12.71 -18.18
C ALA A 66 -17.32 -14.16 -18.65
N LEU A 67 -16.55 -15.14 -18.16
CA LEU A 67 -16.80 -16.57 -18.43
C LEU A 67 -18.11 -17.07 -17.80
N SER A 68 -18.46 -16.59 -16.60
CA SER A 68 -19.70 -16.95 -15.92
C SER A 68 -20.92 -16.47 -16.71
N GLU A 69 -20.85 -15.27 -17.29
CA GLU A 69 -21.90 -14.72 -18.14
C GLU A 69 -22.11 -15.55 -19.41
N ILE A 70 -21.02 -16.02 -20.05
CA ILE A 70 -21.10 -16.97 -21.17
C ILE A 70 -21.82 -18.25 -20.70
N LYS A 71 -21.39 -18.84 -19.58
CA LYS A 71 -21.97 -20.08 -19.03
C LYS A 71 -23.46 -19.94 -18.65
N GLN A 72 -23.86 -18.80 -18.10
CA GLN A 72 -25.21 -18.56 -17.58
C GLN A 72 -26.21 -18.05 -18.64
N SER A 73 -25.72 -17.60 -19.81
CA SER A 73 -26.57 -17.03 -20.86
C SER A 73 -27.66 -17.97 -21.40
N GLY A 74 -27.55 -19.28 -21.15
CA GLY A 74 -28.49 -20.30 -21.64
C GLY A 74 -28.48 -20.50 -23.16
N ARG A 75 -27.55 -19.83 -23.87
CA ARG A 75 -27.37 -19.94 -25.32
C ARG A 75 -26.44 -21.12 -25.63
N ASP A 76 -26.66 -21.77 -26.78
CA ASP A 76 -25.76 -22.81 -27.27
C ASP A 76 -24.58 -22.17 -28.03
N PHE A 77 -23.38 -22.31 -27.47
CA PHE A 77 -22.13 -21.84 -28.08
C PHE A 77 -21.25 -23.00 -28.59
N SER A 78 -21.80 -24.22 -28.70
CA SER A 78 -21.01 -25.42 -29.03
C SER A 78 -20.28 -25.33 -30.37
N LEU A 79 -20.74 -24.47 -31.29
CA LEU A 79 -20.09 -24.19 -32.57
C LEU A 79 -18.83 -23.32 -32.46
N LEU A 80 -18.69 -22.54 -31.39
CA LEU A 80 -17.55 -21.65 -31.14
C LEU A 80 -16.58 -22.25 -30.14
N MET A 81 -17.11 -22.92 -29.11
CA MET A 81 -16.33 -23.59 -28.08
C MET A 81 -17.11 -24.76 -27.47
N PRO A 82 -16.52 -25.97 -27.39
CA PRO A 82 -17.12 -27.09 -26.67
C PRO A 82 -17.43 -26.73 -25.21
N ARG A 83 -18.60 -27.16 -24.71
CA ARG A 83 -19.00 -26.95 -23.30
C ARG A 83 -17.98 -27.53 -22.31
N SER A 84 -17.33 -28.64 -22.65
CA SER A 84 -16.27 -29.25 -21.84
C SER A 84 -15.07 -28.32 -21.68
N GLU A 85 -14.67 -27.60 -22.73
CA GLU A 85 -13.56 -26.65 -22.72
C GLU A 85 -13.94 -25.38 -21.92
N LEU A 86 -15.15 -24.85 -22.11
CA LEU A 86 -15.66 -23.72 -21.32
C LEU A 86 -15.74 -24.08 -19.82
N LEU A 87 -16.19 -25.30 -19.49
CA LEU A 87 -16.24 -25.77 -18.11
C LEU A 87 -14.85 -26.02 -17.54
N ALA A 88 -13.90 -26.52 -18.33
CA ALA A 88 -12.51 -26.66 -17.91
C ALA A 88 -11.92 -25.29 -17.56
N LEU A 89 -12.10 -24.28 -18.42
CA LEU A 89 -11.66 -22.90 -18.17
C LEU A 89 -12.34 -22.25 -16.96
N TYR A 90 -13.63 -22.53 -16.75
CA TYR A 90 -14.40 -21.98 -15.63
C TYR A 90 -14.06 -22.65 -14.28
N ASN A 91 -13.80 -23.96 -14.31
CA ASN A 91 -13.48 -24.76 -13.13
C ASN A 91 -11.97 -24.91 -12.91
N ASP A 92 -11.13 -24.25 -13.72
CA ASP A 92 -9.69 -24.49 -13.69
C ASP A 92 -9.14 -24.10 -12.32
N SER A 93 -8.63 -25.12 -11.63
CA SER A 93 -7.87 -25.06 -10.38
C SER A 93 -8.57 -24.44 -9.15
N THR A 94 -9.27 -25.30 -8.39
CA THR A 94 -9.37 -25.10 -6.94
C THR A 94 -8.00 -25.38 -6.33
N TYR A 95 -7.37 -24.35 -5.80
CA TYR A 95 -6.08 -24.50 -5.12
C TYR A 95 -6.29 -24.79 -3.64
N SER A 96 -5.54 -25.76 -3.11
CA SER A 96 -5.47 -25.99 -1.67
C SER A 96 -4.60 -24.92 -1.00
N ARG A 97 -4.81 -24.73 0.31
CA ARG A 97 -3.98 -23.82 1.14
C ARG A 97 -2.50 -24.18 1.06
N GLU A 98 -2.20 -25.47 1.12
CA GLU A 98 -0.84 -26.00 1.09
C GLU A 98 -0.17 -25.68 -0.25
N GLN A 99 -0.90 -25.75 -1.36
CA GLN A 99 -0.39 -25.38 -2.67
C GLN A 99 -0.05 -23.89 -2.75
N VAL A 100 -0.87 -23.02 -2.16
CA VAL A 100 -0.57 -21.57 -2.07
C VAL A 100 0.67 -21.32 -1.21
N ILE A 101 0.78 -22.00 -0.06
CA ILE A 101 1.94 -21.89 0.83
C ILE A 101 3.22 -22.31 0.11
N VAL A 102 3.21 -23.46 -0.58
CA VAL A 102 4.36 -23.96 -1.35
C VAL A 102 4.74 -22.97 -2.44
N MET A 103 3.75 -22.46 -3.19
CA MET A 103 3.96 -21.48 -4.25
C MET A 103 4.66 -20.22 -3.75
N VAL A 104 4.28 -19.70 -2.58
CA VAL A 104 4.93 -18.53 -1.98
C VAL A 104 6.30 -18.89 -1.38
N ALA A 105 6.47 -20.08 -0.82
CA ALA A 105 7.74 -20.52 -0.25
C ALA A 105 8.84 -20.74 -1.32
N GLU A 106 8.44 -21.07 -2.54
CA GLU A 106 9.35 -21.36 -3.67
C GLU A 106 9.93 -20.12 -4.36
N ILE A 107 9.39 -18.92 -4.10
CA ILE A 107 9.93 -17.69 -4.67
C ILE A 107 11.42 -17.56 -4.34
N LYS A 108 12.27 -17.17 -5.28
CA LYS A 108 13.73 -17.12 -5.03
C LYS A 108 14.26 -15.71 -4.87
N ASN A 109 13.78 -14.78 -5.68
CA ASN A 109 14.29 -13.43 -5.86
C ASN A 109 13.15 -12.41 -6.02
N LEU A 110 13.50 -11.12 -6.12
CA LEU A 110 12.54 -10.02 -6.26
C LEU A 110 11.82 -9.98 -7.61
N ASP A 111 12.45 -10.45 -8.69
CA ASP A 111 11.86 -10.43 -10.04
C ASP A 111 10.68 -11.41 -10.17
N GLU A 112 10.68 -12.48 -9.38
CA GLU A 112 9.61 -13.48 -9.32
C GLU A 112 8.36 -13.02 -8.55
N ILE A 113 8.42 -11.87 -7.84
CA ILE A 113 7.29 -11.36 -7.05
C ILE A 113 6.09 -11.07 -7.94
N ARG A 114 6.26 -10.40 -9.08
CA ARG A 114 5.13 -10.04 -9.96
C ARG A 114 4.47 -11.26 -10.62
N PRO A 115 5.21 -12.20 -11.23
CA PRO A 115 4.62 -13.45 -11.71
C PRO A 115 3.84 -14.18 -10.61
N LEU A 116 4.36 -14.20 -9.38
CA LEU A 116 3.69 -14.79 -8.23
C LEU A 116 2.40 -14.04 -7.86
N ILE A 117 2.40 -12.71 -7.81
CA ILE A 117 1.19 -11.90 -7.55
C ILE A 117 0.12 -12.22 -8.58
N MET A 118 0.46 -12.25 -9.87
CA MET A 118 -0.50 -12.55 -10.93
C MET A 118 -1.13 -13.94 -10.72
N LYS A 119 -0.29 -14.93 -10.40
CA LYS A 119 -0.76 -16.30 -10.12
C LYS A 119 -1.64 -16.37 -8.87
N LEU A 120 -1.28 -15.65 -7.80
CA LEU A 120 -2.06 -15.58 -6.57
C LEU A 120 -3.41 -14.87 -6.78
N GLN A 121 -3.47 -13.84 -7.64
CA GLN A 121 -4.74 -13.20 -8.01
C GLN A 121 -5.64 -14.12 -8.84
N GLU A 122 -5.06 -14.94 -9.72
CA GLU A 122 -5.78 -15.99 -10.45
C GLU A 122 -6.37 -17.02 -9.47
N VAL A 123 -5.55 -17.48 -8.51
CA VAL A 123 -5.98 -18.39 -7.43
C VAL A 123 -7.10 -17.77 -6.60
N ALA A 124 -6.97 -16.50 -6.20
CA ALA A 124 -7.97 -15.79 -5.40
C ALA A 124 -9.32 -15.67 -6.12
N ALA A 125 -9.32 -15.40 -7.43
CA ALA A 125 -10.55 -15.35 -8.23
C ALA A 125 -11.24 -16.71 -8.34
N ASN A 126 -10.47 -17.80 -8.24
CA ASN A 126 -10.97 -19.17 -8.31
C ASN A 126 -11.35 -19.77 -6.95
N TYR A 127 -11.18 -19.01 -5.88
CA TYR A 127 -11.41 -19.45 -4.51
C TYR A 127 -12.91 -19.56 -4.15
N ASP A 128 -13.31 -20.65 -3.49
CA ASP A 128 -14.71 -20.97 -3.14
C ASP A 128 -15.10 -20.61 -1.70
N GLY A 129 -14.22 -19.95 -0.95
CA GLY A 129 -14.55 -19.22 0.27
C GLY A 129 -14.52 -19.99 1.58
N ASN A 130 -14.10 -21.26 1.61
CA ASN A 130 -14.17 -22.09 2.83
C ASN A 130 -12.88 -22.25 3.63
N SER A 131 -11.73 -21.69 3.21
CA SER A 131 -10.54 -21.62 4.05
C SER A 131 -9.69 -20.38 3.71
N TYR A 132 -8.47 -20.31 4.21
CA TYR A 132 -7.50 -19.22 4.14
C TYR A 132 -7.47 -18.37 2.84
N GLN A 133 -7.53 -17.03 2.93
CA GLN A 133 -7.57 -16.13 1.75
C GLN A 133 -6.17 -15.91 1.15
N PRO A 134 -5.94 -16.20 -0.15
CA PRO A 134 -4.69 -15.85 -0.86
C PRO A 134 -4.36 -14.35 -0.76
N ASP A 135 -5.38 -13.52 -0.53
CA ASP A 135 -5.27 -12.07 -0.29
C ASP A 135 -4.31 -11.71 0.86
N GLU A 136 -4.12 -12.61 1.84
CA GLU A 136 -3.17 -12.39 2.92
C GLU A 136 -1.73 -12.27 2.42
N PHE A 137 -1.36 -12.99 1.36
CA PHE A 137 -0.03 -12.90 0.73
C PHE A 137 0.05 -11.77 -0.30
N LEU A 138 -1.08 -11.43 -0.94
CA LEU A 138 -1.12 -10.40 -1.98
C LEU A 138 -0.71 -9.04 -1.45
N ASN A 139 -1.16 -8.65 -0.26
CA ASN A 139 -0.83 -7.35 0.33
C ASN A 139 0.68 -7.13 0.53
N PRO A 140 1.41 -8.00 1.29
CA PRO A 140 2.85 -7.82 1.47
C PRO A 140 3.65 -7.97 0.17
N LEU A 141 3.27 -8.90 -0.71
CA LEU A 141 3.95 -9.08 -2.00
C LEU A 141 3.75 -7.86 -2.91
N SER A 142 2.53 -7.32 -2.99
CA SER A 142 2.22 -6.14 -3.81
C SER A 142 2.94 -4.89 -3.32
N ALA A 143 3.08 -4.71 -2.00
CA ALA A 143 3.89 -3.64 -1.45
C ALA A 143 5.37 -3.77 -1.86
N MET A 144 5.93 -4.98 -1.83
CA MET A 144 7.30 -5.23 -2.29
C MET A 144 7.46 -5.01 -3.81
N ASP A 145 6.53 -5.49 -4.65
CA ASP A 145 6.58 -5.27 -6.10
C ASP A 145 6.51 -3.78 -6.45
N LYS A 146 5.61 -3.02 -5.80
CA LYS A 146 5.49 -1.57 -6.00
C LYS A 146 6.82 -0.87 -5.75
N ILE A 147 7.43 -1.11 -4.59
CA ILE A 147 8.72 -0.49 -4.20
C ILE A 147 9.83 -0.92 -5.16
N PHE A 148 9.88 -2.20 -5.53
CA PHE A 148 10.89 -2.71 -6.46
C PHE A 148 10.77 -2.07 -7.84
N ARG A 149 9.55 -1.86 -8.34
CA ARG A 149 9.28 -1.17 -9.61
C ARG A 149 9.65 0.30 -9.57
N GLU A 150 9.22 1.02 -8.53
CA GLU A 150 9.62 2.42 -8.32
C GLU A 150 11.15 2.53 -8.32
N TYR A 151 11.85 1.58 -7.69
CA TYR A 151 13.30 1.52 -7.72
C TYR A 151 13.87 1.25 -9.13
N GLN A 152 13.33 0.28 -9.87
CA GLN A 152 13.77 -0.04 -11.23
C GLN A 152 13.55 1.13 -12.20
N GLU A 153 12.45 1.87 -12.04
CA GLU A 153 12.07 3.00 -12.89
C GLU A 153 12.80 4.30 -12.51
N GLY A 154 13.63 4.29 -11.47
CA GLY A 154 14.36 5.49 -11.02
C GLY A 154 13.48 6.47 -10.23
N LEU A 155 12.27 6.08 -9.85
CA LEU A 155 11.33 6.92 -9.12
C LEU A 155 11.72 7.05 -7.64
N PRO A 156 11.23 8.10 -6.93
CA PRO A 156 11.30 8.18 -5.49
C PRO A 156 10.58 6.99 -4.84
N VAL A 157 11.28 6.26 -3.98
CA VAL A 157 10.76 5.06 -3.33
C VAL A 157 10.16 5.43 -1.97
N ALA A 158 8.94 5.01 -1.68
CA ALA A 158 8.36 5.11 -0.33
C ALA A 158 8.61 3.83 0.46
N LEU A 159 9.22 3.92 1.65
CA LEU A 159 9.44 2.76 2.54
C LEU A 159 8.16 2.39 3.30
N GLU A 160 7.17 1.86 2.60
CA GLU A 160 5.89 1.43 3.18
C GLU A 160 5.83 -0.10 3.32
N LEU A 161 6.71 -0.66 4.16
CA LEU A 161 6.77 -2.11 4.40
C LEU A 161 6.30 -2.44 5.82
N ASP A 162 5.06 -2.90 5.97
CA ASP A 162 4.51 -3.27 7.27
C ASP A 162 5.23 -4.52 7.84
N TYR A 163 5.86 -4.34 9.00
CA TYR A 163 6.62 -5.38 9.68
C TYR A 163 5.73 -6.50 10.26
N ASN A 164 4.49 -6.20 10.63
CA ASN A 164 3.66 -7.09 11.43
C ASN A 164 2.89 -8.14 10.62
N ASN A 165 2.86 -8.01 9.29
CA ASN A 165 2.08 -8.92 8.44
C ASN A 165 2.76 -10.28 8.27
N TYR A 166 4.08 -10.38 8.44
CA TYR A 166 4.82 -11.62 8.16
C TYR A 166 4.71 -12.69 9.26
N GLN A 167 4.40 -12.28 10.49
CA GLN A 167 4.35 -13.20 11.65
C GLN A 167 3.12 -14.11 11.65
N ARG A 168 2.13 -13.82 10.80
CA ARG A 168 0.88 -14.60 10.69
C ARG A 168 1.01 -15.79 9.75
N PHE A 169 2.08 -15.84 8.96
CA PHE A 169 2.33 -16.91 7.99
C PHE A 169 3.07 -18.10 8.62
N PRO A 170 3.00 -19.29 7.99
CA PRO A 170 3.89 -20.41 8.32
C PRO A 170 5.37 -19.97 8.35
N ARG A 171 6.18 -20.68 9.13
CA ARG A 171 7.58 -20.31 9.39
C ARG A 171 8.40 -20.26 8.10
N GLU A 172 8.15 -21.18 7.19
CA GLU A 172 8.84 -21.32 5.91
C GLU A 172 8.58 -20.08 5.04
N VAL A 173 7.30 -19.71 4.89
CA VAL A 173 6.89 -18.54 4.09
C VAL A 173 7.36 -17.24 4.73
N SER A 174 7.15 -17.08 6.04
CA SER A 174 7.58 -15.88 6.77
C SER A 174 9.09 -15.66 6.64
N SER A 175 9.90 -16.73 6.79
CA SER A 175 11.36 -16.63 6.62
C SER A 175 11.75 -16.16 5.23
N LYS A 176 11.06 -16.65 4.18
CA LYS A 176 11.38 -16.28 2.80
C LYS A 176 10.96 -14.84 2.47
N LEU A 177 9.78 -14.42 2.92
CA LEU A 177 9.33 -13.04 2.76
C LEU A 177 10.21 -12.05 3.53
N ILE A 178 10.67 -12.42 4.73
CA ILE A 178 11.64 -11.62 5.50
C ILE A 178 12.97 -11.49 4.75
N ALA A 179 13.46 -12.58 4.15
CA ALA A 179 14.68 -12.55 3.35
C ALA A 179 14.56 -11.65 2.13
N LEU A 180 13.49 -11.80 1.33
CA LEU A 180 13.21 -10.95 0.17
C LEU A 180 13.08 -9.48 0.56
N ARG A 181 12.36 -9.20 1.66
CA ARG A 181 12.26 -7.84 2.20
C ARG A 181 13.63 -7.29 2.56
N GLY A 182 14.49 -8.09 3.18
CA GLY A 182 15.87 -7.71 3.50
C GLY A 182 16.67 -7.35 2.26
N GLU A 183 16.59 -8.16 1.20
CA GLU A 183 17.22 -7.89 -0.10
C GLU A 183 16.71 -6.59 -0.73
N LEU A 184 15.39 -6.41 -0.78
CA LEU A 184 14.76 -5.19 -1.29
C LEU A 184 15.26 -3.96 -0.53
N LEU A 185 15.25 -4.01 0.79
CA LEU A 185 15.71 -2.90 1.64
C LEU A 185 17.16 -2.54 1.39
N LYS A 186 18.06 -3.53 1.25
CA LYS A 186 19.47 -3.28 0.93
C LYS A 186 19.65 -2.53 -0.41
N LEU A 187 18.74 -2.75 -1.37
CA LEU A 187 18.75 -2.07 -2.67
C LEU A 187 18.20 -0.64 -2.57
N VAL A 188 17.08 -0.44 -1.86
CA VAL A 188 16.35 0.83 -1.90
C VAL A 188 16.80 1.86 -0.87
N ILE A 189 17.32 1.41 0.28
CA ILE A 189 17.74 2.29 1.38
C ILE A 189 18.71 3.38 0.92
N PRO A 190 19.78 3.10 0.15
CA PRO A 190 20.74 4.13 -0.26
C PRO A 190 20.08 5.27 -1.01
N ARG A 191 19.16 4.95 -1.94
CA ARG A 191 18.42 5.96 -2.70
C ARG A 191 17.45 6.73 -1.81
N TYR A 192 16.70 6.02 -0.96
CA TYR A 192 15.73 6.63 -0.05
C TYR A 192 16.41 7.69 0.84
N VAL A 193 17.55 7.36 1.43
CA VAL A 193 18.26 8.27 2.34
C VAL A 193 19.11 9.33 1.62
N GLY A 194 19.27 9.22 0.30
CA GLY A 194 20.15 10.08 -0.48
C GLY A 194 21.64 9.85 -0.17
N ALA A 195 22.03 8.59 0.04
CA ALA A 195 23.43 8.22 0.22
C ALA A 195 24.24 8.47 -1.08
N PRO A 196 25.57 8.64 -0.99
CA PRO A 196 26.43 8.81 -2.16
C PRO A 196 26.25 7.70 -3.20
N GLU A 197 26.45 8.01 -4.48
CA GLU A 197 26.39 7.01 -5.54
C GLU A 197 27.36 5.85 -5.29
N GLY A 198 26.93 4.63 -5.62
CA GLY A 198 27.71 3.41 -5.37
C GLY A 198 27.63 2.89 -3.94
N THR A 199 26.98 3.59 -3.01
CA THR A 199 26.73 3.08 -1.65
C THR A 199 25.90 1.80 -1.69
N ARG A 200 26.46 0.70 -1.16
CA ARG A 200 25.80 -0.61 -1.09
C ARG A 200 25.94 -1.22 0.30
N ALA A 201 25.00 -2.10 0.65
CA ALA A 201 25.10 -2.95 1.83
C ALA A 201 26.23 -3.97 1.64
N LYS A 202 26.91 -4.35 2.72
CA LYS A 202 27.84 -5.49 2.70
C LYS A 202 27.06 -6.80 2.64
N ALA A 203 27.73 -7.88 2.22
CA ALA A 203 27.09 -9.19 2.02
C ALA A 203 26.33 -9.67 3.28
N ASP A 204 27.01 -9.65 4.44
CA ASP A 204 26.47 -10.16 5.71
C ASP A 204 25.81 -9.08 6.58
N GLU A 205 25.73 -7.85 6.10
CA GLU A 205 25.16 -6.73 6.86
C GLU A 205 23.63 -6.78 6.77
N SER A 206 22.94 -6.79 7.90
CA SER A 206 21.48 -6.67 7.94
C SER A 206 21.02 -5.27 7.52
N PRO A 207 19.75 -5.08 7.10
CA PRO A 207 19.23 -3.74 6.78
C PRO A 207 19.35 -2.72 7.94
N VAL A 208 19.27 -3.20 9.19
CA VAL A 208 19.39 -2.36 10.39
C VAL A 208 20.84 -1.94 10.61
N GLU A 209 21.78 -2.89 10.53
CA GLU A 209 23.22 -2.58 10.63
C GLU A 209 23.67 -1.65 9.48
N PHE A 210 23.09 -1.83 8.30
CA PHE A 210 23.36 -0.96 7.16
C PHE A 210 22.93 0.48 7.44
N LEU A 211 21.72 0.69 7.95
CA LEU A 211 21.25 2.04 8.33
C LEU A 211 22.10 2.65 9.44
N ASP A 212 22.51 1.88 10.44
CA ASP A 212 23.40 2.36 11.51
C ASP A 212 24.75 2.84 10.95
N ARG A 213 25.35 2.06 10.04
CA ARG A 213 26.57 2.47 9.33
C ARG A 213 26.35 3.74 8.53
N LEU A 214 25.28 3.84 7.75
CA LEU A 214 24.95 5.05 6.98
C LEU A 214 24.77 6.26 7.90
N GLY A 215 24.19 6.07 9.10
CA GLY A 215 24.02 7.12 10.10
C GLY A 215 25.36 7.67 10.59
N LYS A 216 26.31 6.77 10.90
CA LYS A 216 27.69 7.14 11.28
C LYS A 216 28.40 7.90 10.16
N GLU A 217 28.28 7.42 8.92
CA GLU A 217 28.87 8.07 7.75
C GLU A 217 28.26 9.46 7.48
N ALA A 218 26.93 9.59 7.59
CA ALA A 218 26.23 10.87 7.43
C ALA A 218 26.67 11.89 8.50
N LYS A 219 26.85 11.44 9.75
CA LYS A 219 27.40 12.26 10.84
C LYS A 219 28.80 12.77 10.51
N ILE A 220 29.69 11.90 10.02
CA ILE A 220 31.06 12.29 9.63
C ILE A 220 31.03 13.36 8.51
N ARG A 221 30.09 13.25 7.57
CA ARG A 221 29.90 14.22 6.48
C ARG A 221 29.12 15.47 6.88
N ASN A 222 28.63 15.57 8.11
CA ASN A 222 27.66 16.58 8.55
C ASN A 222 26.41 16.65 7.64
N ASP A 223 26.00 15.53 7.05
CA ASP A 223 24.81 15.45 6.20
C ASP A 223 23.56 15.22 7.05
N VAL A 224 23.05 16.31 7.62
CA VAL A 224 21.87 16.32 8.49
C VAL A 224 20.63 15.81 7.75
N LYS A 225 20.49 16.11 6.46
CA LYS A 225 19.34 15.66 5.64
C LYS A 225 19.34 14.16 5.44
N ALA A 226 20.50 13.56 5.15
CA ALA A 226 20.63 12.10 5.13
C ALA A 226 20.38 11.50 6.51
N GLY A 227 20.94 12.09 7.58
CA GLY A 227 20.74 11.65 8.97
C GLY A 227 19.26 11.54 9.35
N THR A 228 18.44 12.54 9.00
CA THR A 228 16.99 12.52 9.26
C THR A 228 16.27 11.43 8.47
N ARG A 229 16.61 11.23 7.20
CA ARG A 229 16.01 10.15 6.38
C ARG A 229 16.42 8.76 6.86
N ILE A 230 17.69 8.58 7.27
CA ILE A 230 18.19 7.34 7.88
C ILE A 230 17.43 7.01 9.16
N ARG A 231 17.13 8.03 9.97
CA ARG A 231 16.34 7.87 11.18
C ARG A 231 14.91 7.47 10.89
N GLU A 232 14.27 8.11 9.91
CA GLU A 232 12.91 7.76 9.52
C GLU A 232 12.85 6.33 8.97
N ALA A 233 13.81 5.93 8.14
CA ALA A 233 13.96 4.54 7.70
C ALA A 233 14.11 3.58 8.88
N SER A 234 14.96 3.91 9.86
CA SER A 234 15.16 3.10 11.06
C SER A 234 13.87 2.91 11.85
N ARG A 235 13.08 3.98 12.01
CA ARG A 235 11.79 3.96 12.71
C ARG A 235 10.78 3.03 12.02
N ILE A 236 10.71 3.09 10.69
CA ILE A 236 9.83 2.24 9.87
C ILE A 236 10.22 0.77 10.02
N LEU A 237 11.52 0.46 9.99
CA LEU A 237 12.00 -0.92 9.98
C LEU A 237 11.86 -1.62 11.32
N THR A 238 12.09 -0.90 12.41
CA THR A 238 12.18 -1.52 13.72
C THR A 238 10.85 -1.52 14.47
N ARG A 239 10.01 -0.48 14.32
CA ARG A 239 8.70 -0.27 15.00
C ARG A 239 8.66 -0.59 16.52
N ALA A 240 9.81 -0.94 17.11
CA ALA A 240 10.01 -1.27 18.49
C ALA A 240 10.16 0.05 19.22
N SER A 241 9.43 0.15 20.33
CA SER A 241 9.34 1.26 21.28
C SER A 241 10.68 1.77 21.87
N ASN A 242 11.83 1.35 21.33
CA ASN A 242 13.14 1.54 21.92
C ASN A 242 13.98 2.62 21.22
N TYR A 243 13.45 3.28 20.17
CA TYR A 243 14.12 4.47 19.65
C TYR A 243 13.83 5.66 20.56
N SER A 244 14.90 6.23 21.12
CA SER A 244 14.81 7.36 22.02
C SER A 244 14.15 8.54 21.30
N THR A 245 12.97 8.94 21.77
CA THR A 245 12.32 10.20 21.41
C THR A 245 13.30 11.38 21.51
N ALA A 246 14.31 11.29 22.39
CA ALA A 246 15.32 12.32 22.56
C ALA A 246 16.11 12.59 21.27
N ASP A 247 16.55 11.56 20.55
CA ASP A 247 17.34 11.76 19.33
C ASP A 247 16.49 12.34 18.17
N ALA A 248 15.18 12.08 18.14
CA ALA A 248 14.29 12.63 17.11
C ALA A 248 14.09 14.12 17.35
N ASN A 249 13.83 14.46 18.62
CA ASN A 249 13.76 15.84 19.07
C ASN A 249 15.08 16.57 18.83
N ALA A 250 16.22 15.89 19.04
CA ALA A 250 17.55 16.44 18.82
C ALA A 250 17.81 16.85 17.36
N LEU A 251 17.53 15.95 16.40
CA LEU A 251 17.69 16.27 14.97
C LEU A 251 16.68 17.32 14.50
N THR A 252 15.45 17.28 15.02
CA THR A 252 14.42 18.27 14.71
C THR A 252 14.85 19.66 15.19
N ALA A 253 15.41 19.74 16.40
CA ALA A 253 15.94 20.98 16.96
C ALA A 253 17.16 21.47 16.16
N LEU A 254 18.07 20.59 15.75
CA LEU A 254 19.21 20.96 14.90
C LEU A 254 18.74 21.55 13.54
N ILE A 255 17.80 20.90 12.87
CA ILE A 255 17.23 21.39 11.60
C ILE A 255 16.51 22.72 11.81
N SER A 256 15.73 22.82 12.88
CA SER A 256 15.02 24.07 13.22
C SER A 256 16.02 25.22 13.44
N GLY A 257 17.13 24.95 14.13
CA GLY A 257 18.21 25.92 14.33
C GLY A 257 18.82 26.39 13.01
N GLN A 258 19.15 25.45 12.11
CA GLN A 258 19.69 25.77 10.78
C GLN A 258 18.71 26.63 9.96
N ASN A 259 17.44 26.23 9.90
CA ASN A 259 16.43 26.98 9.15
C ASN A 259 16.20 28.38 9.74
N GLN A 260 16.25 28.52 11.07
CA GLN A 260 16.09 29.80 11.76
C GLN A 260 17.30 30.71 11.54
N GLU A 261 18.52 30.17 11.56
CA GLU A 261 19.74 30.90 11.22
C GLU A 261 19.68 31.42 9.77
N GLU A 262 19.32 30.55 8.82
CA GLU A 262 19.13 30.93 7.41
C GLU A 262 18.04 31.99 7.21
N ALA A 263 16.99 31.96 8.05
CA ALA A 263 15.92 32.95 8.03
C ALA A 263 16.27 34.26 8.78
N GLY A 264 17.49 34.41 9.31
CA GLY A 264 17.91 35.57 10.10
C GLY A 264 17.27 35.64 11.49
N GLN A 265 16.62 34.57 11.95
CA GLN A 265 15.96 34.47 13.25
C GLN A 265 16.94 33.93 14.31
N PHE A 266 18.07 34.62 14.50
CA PHE A 266 19.20 34.15 15.31
C PHE A 266 18.84 33.83 16.77
N GLU A 267 17.92 34.57 17.37
CA GLU A 267 17.47 34.31 18.75
C GLU A 267 16.83 32.92 18.88
N LEU A 268 15.95 32.55 17.94
CA LEU A 268 15.31 31.25 17.90
C LEU A 268 16.33 30.15 17.54
N ALA A 269 17.24 30.45 16.61
CA ALA A 269 18.29 29.52 16.21
C ALA A 269 19.13 29.07 17.41
N VAL A 270 19.52 30.00 18.29
CA VAL A 270 20.23 29.68 19.54
C VAL A 270 19.43 28.76 20.44
N ILE A 271 18.13 29.01 20.64
CA ILE A 271 17.27 28.15 21.45
C ILE A 271 17.24 26.73 20.88
N SER A 272 17.02 26.59 19.57
CA SER A 272 16.95 25.30 18.88
C SER A 272 18.28 24.54 18.96
N TYR A 273 19.41 25.23 18.79
CA TYR A 273 20.75 24.64 18.95
C TYR A 273 21.04 24.18 20.37
N GLN A 274 20.66 24.97 21.38
CA GLN A 274 20.80 24.59 22.78
C GLN A 274 19.90 23.40 23.15
N GLN A 275 18.68 23.33 22.60
CA GLN A 275 17.79 22.17 22.75
C GLN A 275 18.40 20.90 22.12
N ALA A 276 19.02 21.03 20.95
CA ALA A 276 19.71 19.93 20.29
C ALA A 276 20.89 19.42 21.14
N LEU A 277 21.70 20.30 21.74
CA LEU A 277 22.78 19.91 22.65
C LEU A 277 22.26 19.27 23.95
N LYS A 278 21.22 19.85 24.56
CA LYS A 278 20.61 19.36 25.81
C LYS A 278 20.07 17.93 25.68
N SER A 279 19.69 17.51 24.47
CA SER A 279 19.19 16.16 24.23
C SER A 279 20.19 15.04 24.54
N GLY A 280 21.50 15.34 24.51
CA GLY A 280 22.56 14.34 24.68
C GLY A 280 22.64 13.32 23.55
N SER A 281 22.01 13.59 22.40
CA SER A 281 21.99 12.66 21.27
C SER A 281 23.35 12.55 20.58
N ASP A 282 23.84 11.33 20.45
CA ASP A 282 25.08 11.04 19.69
C ASP A 282 24.95 11.36 18.20
N LEU A 283 23.73 11.53 17.67
CA LEU A 283 23.51 11.85 16.25
C LEU A 283 23.75 13.33 15.95
N VAL A 284 23.72 14.19 16.96
CA VAL A 284 23.91 15.62 16.78
C VAL A 284 25.40 15.96 16.86
N PRO A 285 26.00 16.56 15.81
CA PRO A 285 27.40 16.96 15.84
C PRO A 285 27.59 18.17 16.75
N ALA A 286 27.89 17.92 18.04
CA ALA A 286 28.06 18.97 19.05
C ALA A 286 29.10 20.03 18.66
N LYS A 287 30.17 19.62 17.96
CA LYS A 287 31.21 20.53 17.44
C LYS A 287 30.62 21.53 16.44
N LEU A 288 29.82 21.06 15.48
CA LEU A 288 29.17 21.91 14.48
C LEU A 288 28.24 22.92 15.16
N ILE A 289 27.43 22.48 16.12
CA ILE A 289 26.56 23.39 16.87
C ILE A 289 27.39 24.43 17.63
N GLY A 290 28.47 24.02 18.29
CA GLY A 290 29.36 24.93 19.01
C GLY A 290 29.95 26.00 18.10
N GLU A 291 30.40 25.63 16.90
CA GLU A 291 30.91 26.55 15.88
C GLU A 291 29.84 27.55 15.42
N ARG A 292 28.61 27.09 15.16
CA ARG A 292 27.48 27.96 14.77
C ARG A 292 27.08 28.92 15.89
N LEU A 293 26.98 28.43 17.12
CA LEU A 293 26.68 29.26 18.29
C LEU A 293 27.76 30.31 18.54
N ALA A 294 29.04 29.97 18.32
CA ALA A 294 30.13 30.92 18.42
C ALA A 294 30.03 32.03 17.35
N ALA A 295 29.73 31.66 16.10
CA ALA A 295 29.51 32.62 15.02
C ALA A 295 28.33 33.56 15.33
N ILE A 296 27.19 33.02 15.78
CA ILE A 296 26.03 33.84 16.18
C ILE A 296 26.38 34.77 17.35
N LYS A 297 27.19 34.33 18.31
CA LYS A 297 27.64 35.17 19.43
C LYS A 297 28.51 36.34 18.96
N GLU A 298 29.36 36.12 17.97
CA GLU A 298 30.25 37.14 17.41
C GLU A 298 29.49 38.13 16.52
N GLU A 299 28.66 37.63 15.60
CA GLU A 299 27.97 38.43 14.58
C GLU A 299 26.66 39.07 15.11
N HIS A 300 25.97 38.39 16.02
CA HIS A 300 24.67 38.78 16.56
C HIS A 300 24.59 38.63 18.09
N PRO A 301 25.47 39.32 18.85
CA PRO A 301 25.61 39.12 20.30
C PRO A 301 24.31 39.34 21.08
N THR A 302 23.52 40.35 20.71
CA THR A 302 22.25 40.65 21.38
C THR A 302 21.18 39.58 21.16
N ALA A 303 21.14 38.96 19.97
CA ALA A 303 20.24 37.85 19.69
C ALA A 303 20.70 36.57 20.42
N PHE A 304 22.02 36.37 20.53
CA PHE A 304 22.59 35.26 21.28
C PHE A 304 22.21 35.31 22.76
N GLU A 305 22.42 36.46 23.41
CA GLU A 305 22.10 36.63 24.83
C GLU A 305 20.61 36.41 25.11
N LYS A 306 19.72 37.01 24.30
CA LYS A 306 18.26 36.82 24.44
C LYS A 306 17.83 35.38 24.20
N GLY A 307 18.40 34.71 23.20
CA GLY A 307 18.10 33.31 22.92
C GLY A 307 18.53 32.39 24.06
N LEU A 308 19.73 32.64 24.62
CA LEU A 308 20.23 31.89 25.77
C LEU A 308 19.41 32.14 27.03
N GLU A 309 19.04 33.40 27.30
CA GLU A 309 18.15 33.75 28.41
C GLU A 309 16.81 33.02 28.29
N ARG A 310 16.15 33.11 27.13
CA ARG A 310 14.87 32.40 26.88
C ARG A 310 14.99 30.88 26.96
N PHE A 311 16.13 30.30 26.59
CA PHE A 311 16.36 28.87 26.74
C PHE A 311 16.47 28.45 28.22
N LEU A 312 17.14 29.27 29.05
CA LEU A 312 17.30 29.02 30.48
C LEU A 312 16.03 29.33 31.27
N THR A 313 15.29 30.36 30.87
CA THR A 313 14.02 30.80 31.44
C THR A 313 12.93 30.78 30.37
N PRO A 314 12.43 29.60 29.98
CA PRO A 314 11.36 29.51 29.00
C PRO A 314 10.13 30.26 29.53
N PRO A 315 9.45 31.07 28.69
CA PRO A 315 8.24 31.74 29.12
C PRO A 315 7.23 30.69 29.61
N PRO A 316 6.44 31.01 30.65
CA PRO A 316 5.40 30.09 31.10
C PRO A 316 4.54 29.74 29.90
N ASN A 317 4.41 28.44 29.64
CA ASN A 317 3.59 27.94 28.55
C ASN A 317 2.24 28.65 28.68
N PRO A 318 1.78 29.44 27.69
CA PRO A 318 0.55 30.19 27.83
C PRO A 318 -0.48 29.19 28.27
N ALA A 319 -1.03 29.39 29.47
CA ALA A 319 -1.99 28.46 30.03
C ALA A 319 -3.04 28.31 28.94
N PHE A 320 -3.13 27.12 28.33
CA PHE A 320 -4.20 26.84 27.40
C PHE A 320 -5.45 27.30 28.14
N PRO A 321 -6.25 28.22 27.57
CA PRO A 321 -7.48 28.62 28.21
C PRO A 321 -8.13 27.29 28.57
N LYS A 322 -8.30 27.06 29.87
CA LYS A 322 -8.95 25.84 30.33
C LYS A 322 -10.21 25.84 29.49
N PHE A 323 -10.34 24.89 28.58
CA PHE A 323 -11.64 24.57 28.04
C PHE A 323 -12.37 24.10 29.28
N GLU A 324 -12.99 25.06 29.98
CA GLU A 324 -14.02 24.80 30.95
C GLU A 324 -14.98 23.95 30.13
N ARG A 325 -14.90 22.63 30.35
CA ARG A 325 -15.97 21.76 29.93
C ARG A 325 -17.20 22.45 30.48
N PRO A 326 -18.16 22.88 29.64
CA PRO A 326 -19.33 23.56 30.13
C PRO A 326 -19.84 22.73 31.29
N ALA A 327 -19.97 23.36 32.46
CA ALA A 327 -20.58 22.72 33.60
C ALA A 327 -21.90 22.16 33.07
N VAL A 328 -22.00 20.83 33.03
CA VAL A 328 -23.27 20.18 32.74
C VAL A 328 -24.11 20.49 33.97
N GLU A 329 -24.75 21.65 33.96
CA GLU A 329 -25.79 22.02 34.88
C GLU A 329 -26.86 20.95 34.74
N GLY A 330 -26.85 19.98 35.66
CA GLY A 330 -28.03 19.54 36.38
C GLY A 330 -29.30 19.23 35.58
N LYS A 331 -29.20 18.85 34.31
CA LYS A 331 -30.26 18.15 33.59
C LYS A 331 -29.75 16.77 33.30
N SER A 332 -29.98 15.89 34.26
CA SER A 332 -30.17 14.48 33.99
C SER A 332 -30.98 14.35 32.70
N THR A 333 -30.32 13.94 31.62
CA THR A 333 -31.04 13.27 30.54
C THR A 333 -31.84 12.16 31.23
N PRO A 334 -33.17 12.09 31.05
CA PRO A 334 -33.92 10.98 31.62
C PRO A 334 -33.25 9.71 31.13
N SER A 335 -32.80 8.88 32.07
CA SER A 335 -32.46 7.50 31.77
C SER A 335 -33.65 6.96 30.99
N ILE A 336 -33.43 6.62 29.72
CA ILE A 336 -34.36 5.76 29.02
C ILE A 336 -34.27 4.44 29.78
N LEU A 337 -35.15 4.30 30.76
CA LEU A 337 -35.44 3.06 31.44
C LEU A 337 -36.01 2.18 30.33
N ILE A 338 -35.15 1.36 29.72
CA ILE A 338 -35.60 0.27 28.87
C ILE A 338 -36.47 -0.59 29.79
N PRO A 339 -37.80 -0.65 29.58
CA PRO A 339 -38.63 -1.48 30.42
C PRO A 339 -38.18 -2.94 30.22
N PRO A 340 -38.11 -3.75 31.28
CA PRO A 340 -37.89 -5.17 31.12
C PRO A 340 -38.99 -5.74 30.21
N PRO A 341 -38.66 -6.71 29.33
CA PRO A 341 -39.66 -7.33 28.47
C PRO A 341 -40.77 -7.92 29.33
N ALA A 342 -42.03 -7.61 28.97
CA ALA A 342 -43.20 -8.16 29.62
C ALA A 342 -43.13 -9.69 29.59
N LYS A 343 -43.17 -10.30 30.78
CA LYS A 343 -43.48 -11.73 30.93
C LYS A 343 -44.96 -11.90 30.69
N GLU A 344 -45.39 -12.18 29.46
CA GLU A 344 -46.65 -12.88 29.15
C GLU A 344 -46.77 -13.02 27.63
N GLU A 345 -46.35 -14.17 27.12
CA GLU A 345 -46.97 -14.95 26.03
C GLU A 345 -45.98 -16.06 25.60
N ARG A 346 -45.76 -17.00 26.52
CA ARG A 346 -45.36 -18.39 26.19
C ARG A 346 -46.41 -19.34 26.74
N GLU A 347 -47.66 -19.09 26.37
CA GLU A 347 -48.75 -20.08 26.41
C GLU A 347 -49.58 -19.91 25.15
N LYS A 348 -49.08 -20.47 24.05
CA LYS A 348 -49.82 -21.01 22.89
C LYS A 348 -48.84 -21.48 21.81
N ALA A 349 -48.11 -22.53 22.14
CA ALA A 349 -47.54 -23.46 21.16
C ALA A 349 -47.33 -24.80 21.88
N GLY A 350 -48.42 -25.33 22.44
CA GLY A 350 -48.56 -26.77 22.64
C GLY A 350 -49.15 -27.37 21.37
N GLU A 351 -48.88 -28.66 21.17
CA GLU A 351 -49.58 -29.58 20.26
C GLU A 351 -49.23 -29.49 18.77
N LYS A 352 -48.18 -30.21 18.36
CA LYS A 352 -48.34 -31.51 17.67
C LYS A 352 -47.01 -32.25 17.57
#